data_AF-A0A2K9MDY7-F1
#
_entry.id   AF-A0A2K9MDY7-F1
#
_cell.length_a   1.000
_cell.length_b   1.000
_cell.length_c   1.000
_cell.angle_alpha   90.00
_cell.angle_beta   90.00
_cell.angle_gamma   90.00
#
_symmetry.space_group_name_H-M   'P 1'
#
loop_
_entity.id
_entity.type
_entity.pdbx_description
1 polymer ?
#
loop_
_entity_poly.entity_id
_entity_poly.type
_entity_poly.pdbx_seq_one_letter_code
_entity_poly.pdbx_strand_id
1 'polypeptide(L)'
;MPVYPCIGPGLLAAVEWLFLSPHLRRTATPRAAAILLVAGQIPPRAQAGLDRLHDQLPHPRASLTWDGAGDSTPDLRRLWRELLAGRGDQPDRLPDTPPNEWRGKGDHGQGGKGMMGGVPYGRPMAMTAKDLRDGLELDAYTARFGPFAPMLPPGLEVEITLQGDVITKLTPCAPPFDQGLDASTPSACAARLLHLLGLPLDARRVRTGKRPMGLARLRALPPGLGEVAPDNDARARLTAWLAGREDETHIPPLPDLLTGLEWHEAMLVLNSFTPDALRRACLEEAEA
;
A
#
# COMPACT_ATOMS: atom_id res chain seq x y z
N MET A 1 -11.89 4.30 16.85
CA MET A 1 -12.18 5.31 15.81
C MET A 1 -11.52 4.89 14.50
N PRO A 2 -12.17 5.11 13.34
CA PRO A 2 -11.63 4.69 12.04
C PRO A 2 -10.63 5.72 11.50
N VAL A 3 -9.36 5.32 11.40
CA VAL A 3 -8.25 6.17 10.94
C VAL A 3 -7.56 5.53 9.74
N TYR A 4 -7.21 6.34 8.75
CA TYR A 4 -6.37 5.95 7.63
C TYR A 4 -5.00 6.65 7.74
N PRO A 5 -3.87 5.93 7.85
CA PRO A 5 -2.55 6.55 7.94
C PRO A 5 -1.92 6.82 6.57
N CYS A 6 -1.47 8.05 6.36
CA CYS A 6 -0.46 8.45 5.39
C CYS A 6 0.90 8.52 6.10
N ILE A 7 1.78 7.56 5.80
CA ILE A 7 3.05 7.38 6.49
C ILE A 7 4.16 8.06 5.68
N GLY A 8 4.76 9.11 6.25
CA GLY A 8 5.94 9.79 5.71
C GLY A 8 7.26 9.09 6.06
N PRO A 9 8.40 9.67 5.68
CA PRO A 9 9.73 9.13 5.97
C PRO A 9 10.01 9.01 7.47
N GLY A 10 10.46 7.85 7.92
CA GLY A 10 10.84 7.57 9.32
C GLY A 10 9.69 7.25 10.27
N LEU A 11 8.43 7.25 9.80
CA LEU A 11 7.26 7.18 10.67
C LEU A 11 6.59 5.80 10.75
N LEU A 12 7.01 4.83 9.94
CA LEU A 12 6.39 3.50 9.90
C LEU A 12 6.40 2.83 11.27
N ALA A 13 7.54 2.80 11.97
CA ALA A 13 7.63 2.19 13.29
C ALA A 13 6.68 2.87 14.30
N ALA A 14 6.68 4.20 14.35
CA ALA A 14 5.83 4.98 15.25
C ALA A 14 4.33 4.77 14.98
N VAL A 15 3.92 4.80 13.71
CA VAL A 15 2.53 4.56 13.29
C VAL A 15 2.08 3.15 13.68
N GLU A 16 2.91 2.15 13.44
CA GLU A 16 2.59 0.77 13.81
C GLU A 16 2.43 0.60 15.34
N TRP A 17 3.25 1.30 16.14
CA TRP A 17 3.11 1.35 17.60
C TRP A 17 1.81 2.04 18.03
N LEU A 18 1.48 3.18 17.42
CA LEU A 18 0.26 3.93 17.69
C LEU A 18 -0.99 3.04 17.47
N PHE A 19 -1.02 2.27 16.39
CA PHE A 19 -2.13 1.35 16.07
C PHE A 19 -2.19 0.08 16.93
N LEU A 20 -1.31 -0.11 17.91
CA LEU A 20 -1.52 -1.10 18.96
C LEU A 20 -2.58 -0.65 19.98
N SER A 21 -2.91 0.64 20.00
CA SER A 21 -3.97 1.21 20.84
C SER A 21 -5.33 0.60 20.45
N PRO A 22 -6.09 0.02 21.41
CA PRO A 22 -7.41 -0.54 21.12
C PRO A 22 -8.45 0.53 20.77
N HIS A 23 -8.14 1.81 20.98
CA HIS A 23 -9.02 2.92 20.64
C HIS A 23 -8.96 3.29 19.15
N LEU A 24 -7.93 2.83 18.44
CA LEU A 24 -7.71 3.11 17.02
C LEU A 24 -8.06 1.88 16.19
N ARG A 25 -8.73 2.12 15.07
CA ARG A 25 -8.98 1.10 14.05
C ARG A 25 -8.32 1.57 12.77
N ARG A 26 -7.22 0.91 12.38
CA ARG A 26 -6.62 1.09 11.07
C ARG A 26 -7.62 0.62 10.02
N THR A 27 -7.95 1.49 9.10
CA THR A 27 -8.88 1.18 8.01
C THR A 27 -8.11 0.67 6.79
N ALA A 28 -8.69 -0.27 6.05
CA ALA A 28 -8.07 -0.83 4.85
C ALA A 28 -8.22 0.10 3.64
N THR A 29 -9.21 1.00 3.64
CA THR A 29 -9.46 1.95 2.56
C THR A 29 -9.77 3.33 3.14
N PRO A 30 -9.42 4.43 2.44
CA PRO A 30 -9.76 5.78 2.88
C PRO A 30 -11.28 5.98 3.01
N ARG A 31 -12.06 5.27 2.18
CA ARG A 31 -13.53 5.29 2.20
C ARG A 31 -14.13 4.76 3.51
N ALA A 32 -13.39 3.97 4.27
CA ALA A 32 -13.81 3.44 5.57
C ALA A 32 -13.33 4.29 6.77
N ALA A 33 -12.60 5.38 6.51
CA ALA A 33 -12.04 6.27 7.51
C ALA A 33 -12.88 7.55 7.66
N ALA A 34 -12.76 8.16 8.83
CA ALA A 34 -13.22 9.54 9.06
C ALA A 34 -12.06 10.49 9.36
N ILE A 35 -10.92 9.94 9.79
CA ILE A 35 -9.72 10.71 10.09
C ILE A 35 -8.56 10.23 9.22
N LEU A 36 -7.90 11.17 8.54
CA LEU A 36 -6.63 10.95 7.88
C LEU A 36 -5.50 11.31 8.84
N LEU A 37 -4.65 10.36 9.19
CA LEU A 37 -3.44 10.62 9.98
C LEU A 37 -2.27 10.87 9.01
N VAL A 38 -1.76 12.10 8.96
CA VAL A 38 -0.56 12.46 8.21
C VAL A 38 0.63 12.38 9.16
N ALA A 39 1.35 11.26 9.09
CA ALA A 39 2.49 11.01 9.97
C ALA A 39 3.79 11.47 9.29
N GLY A 40 4.43 12.48 9.88
CA GLY A 40 5.67 13.07 9.40
C GLY A 40 5.47 14.07 8.27
N GLN A 41 6.58 14.63 7.80
CA GLN A 41 6.58 15.54 6.66
C GLN A 41 6.48 14.76 5.35
N ILE A 42 5.39 14.96 4.60
CA ILE A 42 5.19 14.32 3.31
C ILE A 42 6.07 15.01 2.24
N PRO A 43 6.94 14.27 1.53
CA PRO A 43 7.78 14.86 0.48
C PRO A 43 6.94 15.44 -0.67
N PRO A 44 7.41 16.50 -1.37
CA PRO A 44 6.67 17.12 -2.46
C PRO A 44 6.19 16.14 -3.55
N ARG A 45 6.99 15.11 -3.87
CA ARG A 45 6.62 14.08 -4.86
C ARG A 45 5.34 13.33 -4.52
N ALA A 46 5.00 13.21 -3.24
CA ALA A 46 3.84 12.46 -2.76
C ALA A 46 2.64 13.35 -2.38
N GLN A 47 2.77 14.68 -2.49
CA GLN A 47 1.74 15.62 -2.10
C GLN A 47 0.44 15.43 -2.90
N ALA A 48 0.55 15.25 -4.22
CA ALA A 48 -0.61 14.95 -5.07
C ALA A 48 -1.31 13.63 -4.70
N GLY A 49 -0.58 12.65 -4.16
CA GLY A 49 -1.15 11.43 -3.60
C GLY A 49 -1.92 11.69 -2.31
N LEU A 50 -1.37 12.54 -1.43
CA LEU A 50 -2.00 12.92 -0.16
C LEU A 50 -3.31 13.67 -0.39
N ASP A 51 -3.33 14.64 -1.31
CA ASP A 51 -4.52 15.44 -1.59
C ASP A 51 -5.64 14.60 -2.21
N ARG A 52 -5.29 13.65 -3.10
CA ARG A 52 -6.27 12.68 -3.63
C ARG A 52 -6.85 11.78 -2.54
N LEU A 53 -6.04 11.33 -1.58
CA LEU A 53 -6.52 10.49 -0.48
C LEU A 53 -7.40 11.25 0.48
N HIS A 54 -7.04 12.49 0.81
CA HIS A 54 -7.86 13.39 1.61
C HIS A 54 -9.29 13.48 1.04
N ASP A 55 -9.41 13.72 -0.26
CA ASP A 55 -10.71 13.87 -0.91
C ASP A 55 -11.44 12.53 -1.12
N GLN A 56 -10.74 11.39 -0.98
CA GLN A 56 -11.36 10.06 -0.95
C GLN A 56 -12.01 9.72 0.40
N LEU A 57 -11.69 10.42 1.49
CA LEU A 57 -12.41 10.22 2.74
C LEU A 57 -13.86 10.75 2.61
N PRO A 58 -14.86 10.02 3.13
CA PRO A 58 -16.24 10.49 3.17
C PRO A 58 -16.41 11.64 4.18
N HIS A 59 -17.27 12.59 3.87
CA HIS A 59 -17.70 13.60 4.84
C HIS A 59 -18.58 12.97 5.95
N PRO A 60 -18.53 13.51 7.18
CA PRO A 60 -17.59 14.52 7.66
C PRO A 60 -16.19 13.92 7.89
N ARG A 61 -15.13 14.63 7.47
CA ARG A 61 -13.74 14.17 7.55
C ARG A 61 -12.81 15.21 8.18
N ALA A 62 -11.71 14.73 8.76
CA ALA A 62 -10.63 15.61 9.18
C ALA A 62 -9.25 14.95 9.07
N SER A 63 -8.21 15.76 9.05
CA SER A 63 -6.81 15.36 9.05
C SER A 63 -6.13 15.74 10.35
N LEU A 64 -5.31 14.84 10.88
CA LEU A 64 -4.36 15.13 11.95
C LEU A 64 -2.93 15.00 11.41
N THR A 65 -2.13 16.05 11.55
CA THR A 65 -0.68 15.96 11.30
C THR A 65 0.01 15.58 12.61
N TRP A 66 0.89 14.59 12.55
CA TRP A 66 1.63 14.07 13.70
C TRP A 66 3.08 13.85 13.32
N ASP A 67 4.01 14.35 14.13
CA ASP A 67 5.46 14.27 13.89
C ASP A 67 6.09 12.93 14.32
N GLY A 68 5.29 12.01 14.88
CA GLY A 68 5.76 10.74 15.42
C GLY A 68 6.13 10.78 16.91
N ALA A 69 6.13 11.95 17.53
CA ALA A 69 6.45 12.10 18.94
C ALA A 69 5.22 11.86 19.83
N GLY A 70 5.42 11.09 20.91
CA GLY A 70 4.38 10.81 21.90
C GLY A 70 3.20 9.99 21.40
N ASP A 71 2.17 9.87 22.22
CA ASP A 71 0.92 9.19 21.87
C ASP A 71 -0.10 10.22 21.33
N SER A 72 -0.42 10.15 20.04
CA SER A 72 -1.43 11.00 19.40
C SER A 72 -2.86 10.49 19.54
N THR A 73 -3.09 9.37 20.25
CA THR A 73 -4.44 8.84 20.53
C THR A 73 -5.38 9.87 21.18
N PRO A 74 -4.95 10.70 22.16
CA PRO A 74 -5.80 11.73 22.76
C PRO A 74 -6.27 12.79 21.74
N ASP A 75 -5.38 13.22 20.84
CA ASP A 75 -5.69 14.22 19.81
C ASP A 75 -6.62 13.65 18.75
N LEU A 76 -6.35 12.43 18.27
CA LEU A 76 -7.24 11.70 17.37
C LEU A 76 -8.64 11.52 17.97
N ARG A 77 -8.71 11.22 19.28
CA ARG A 77 -9.98 11.07 20.00
C ARG A 77 -10.71 12.40 20.16
N ARG A 78 -10.00 13.51 20.37
CA ARG A 78 -10.60 14.85 20.39
C ARG A 78 -11.20 15.16 19.02
N LEU A 79 -10.43 14.99 17.95
CA LEU A 79 -10.86 15.24 16.58
C LEU A 79 -12.07 14.40 16.19
N TRP A 80 -12.08 13.12 16.57
CA TRP A 80 -13.22 12.23 16.36
C TRP A 80 -14.49 12.73 17.06
N ARG A 81 -14.38 13.22 18.31
CA ARG A 81 -15.53 13.79 19.04
C ARG A 81 -16.04 15.08 18.42
N GLU A 82 -15.15 15.89 17.84
CA GLU A 82 -15.53 17.11 17.13
C GLU A 82 -16.33 16.78 15.86
N LEU A 83 -15.86 15.82 15.06
CA LEU A 83 -16.57 15.34 13.87
C LEU A 83 -17.96 14.78 14.22
N LEU A 84 -18.06 13.96 15.26
CA LEU A 84 -19.35 13.44 15.74
C LEU A 84 -20.30 14.55 16.23
N ALA A 85 -19.76 15.69 16.65
CA ALA A 85 -20.53 16.86 17.05
C ALA A 85 -20.80 17.83 15.89
N GLY A 86 -20.52 17.43 14.64
CA GLY A 86 -20.72 18.25 13.44
C GLY A 86 -19.73 19.39 13.28
N ARG A 87 -18.54 19.32 13.91
CA ARG A 87 -17.48 20.33 13.82
C ARG A 87 -16.23 19.76 13.18
N GLY A 88 -15.43 20.64 12.55
CA GLY A 88 -14.11 20.28 12.04
C GLY A 88 -14.12 19.49 10.73
N ASP A 89 -15.24 19.46 10.01
CA ASP A 89 -15.27 18.93 8.63
C ASP A 89 -14.38 19.76 7.72
N GLN A 90 -13.55 19.10 6.92
CA GLN A 90 -12.58 19.73 6.03
C GLN A 90 -13.07 19.71 4.57
N PRO A 91 -13.02 20.85 3.85
CA PRO A 91 -13.44 20.94 2.45
C PRO A 91 -12.52 20.13 1.54
N ASP A 92 -12.95 19.85 0.30
CA ASP A 92 -12.08 19.24 -0.71
C ASP A 92 -10.83 20.09 -0.95
N ARG A 93 -9.70 19.42 -1.19
CA ARG A 93 -8.42 20.08 -1.53
C ARG A 93 -8.26 20.23 -3.03
N LEU A 94 -8.79 19.29 -3.79
CA LEU A 94 -8.75 19.29 -5.24
C LEU A 94 -10.02 19.94 -5.80
N PRO A 95 -9.92 20.58 -6.98
CA PRO A 95 -11.09 21.12 -7.64
C PRO A 95 -12.04 20.00 -8.07
N ASP A 96 -13.35 20.20 -7.87
CA ASP A 96 -14.40 19.33 -8.40
C ASP A 96 -14.52 19.53 -9.92
N THR A 97 -13.57 18.92 -10.64
CA THR A 97 -13.49 18.95 -12.09
C THR A 97 -13.27 17.53 -12.61
N PRO A 98 -13.93 17.15 -13.72
CA PRO A 98 -13.71 15.85 -14.32
C PRO A 98 -12.21 15.65 -14.63
N PRO A 99 -11.65 14.46 -14.35
CA PRO A 99 -10.22 14.20 -14.58
C PRO A 99 -9.83 14.24 -16.07
N ASN A 100 -10.81 14.09 -16.96
CA ASN A 100 -10.65 14.28 -18.39
C ASN A 100 -11.66 15.33 -18.85
N GLU A 101 -11.24 16.24 -19.73
CA GLU A 101 -12.15 17.17 -20.41
C GLU A 101 -13.26 16.38 -21.09
N TRP A 102 -14.50 16.84 -20.91
CA TRP A 102 -15.65 16.25 -21.58
C TRP A 102 -15.53 16.43 -23.09
N ARG A 103 -15.15 15.36 -23.80
CA ARG A 103 -15.22 15.31 -25.26
C ARG A 103 -16.66 14.99 -25.63
N GLY A 104 -17.38 15.97 -26.19
CA GLY A 104 -18.82 15.94 -26.44
C GLY A 104 -19.37 14.73 -27.20
N LYS A 105 -20.70 14.68 -27.33
CA LYS A 105 -21.43 13.71 -28.17
C LYS A 105 -20.85 13.75 -29.58
N GLY A 106 -20.54 12.59 -30.17
CA GLY A 106 -20.25 12.53 -31.61
C GLY A 106 -21.46 13.04 -32.42
N ASP A 107 -21.26 13.28 -33.71
CA ASP A 107 -22.23 13.92 -34.63
C ASP A 107 -23.65 13.30 -34.65
N HIS A 108 -23.83 12.11 -34.06
CA HIS A 108 -25.11 11.39 -33.97
C HIS A 108 -25.63 11.20 -32.54
N GLY A 109 -25.20 12.02 -31.58
CA GLY A 109 -25.79 12.03 -30.23
C GLY A 109 -25.46 10.82 -29.35
N GLN A 110 -24.69 9.86 -29.88
CA GLN A 110 -24.11 8.74 -29.16
C GLN A 110 -22.67 9.10 -28.78
N GLY A 111 -22.34 9.02 -27.49
CA GLY A 111 -20.98 9.20 -27.01
C GLY A 111 -20.08 8.06 -27.49
N GLY A 112 -18.94 8.39 -28.10
CA GLY A 112 -17.89 7.45 -28.50
C GLY A 112 -18.14 6.73 -29.83
N LYS A 113 -17.33 6.99 -30.85
CA LYS A 113 -17.18 6.05 -31.97
C LYS A 113 -16.64 4.73 -31.39
N GLY A 114 -17.43 3.67 -31.46
CA GLY A 114 -17.02 2.30 -31.11
C GLY A 114 -17.44 1.87 -29.71
N MET A 115 -18.57 1.15 -29.62
CA MET A 115 -18.91 0.30 -28.46
C MET A 115 -17.90 -0.84 -28.26
N MET A 116 -16.98 -1.03 -29.21
CA MET A 116 -15.84 -1.95 -29.13
C MET A 116 -14.58 -1.13 -29.49
N GLY A 117 -13.72 -0.84 -28.51
CA GLY A 117 -12.40 -0.22 -28.75
C GLY A 117 -12.32 1.32 -28.74
N GLY A 118 -13.33 2.02 -28.22
CA GLY A 118 -13.30 3.48 -28.05
C GLY A 118 -12.54 3.97 -26.80
N VAL A 119 -12.58 5.29 -26.57
CA VAL A 119 -12.15 5.94 -25.32
C VAL A 119 -13.40 6.51 -24.59
N PRO A 120 -14.31 5.68 -24.03
CA PRO A 120 -15.49 6.17 -23.32
C PRO A 120 -15.09 7.07 -22.17
N TYR A 121 -15.69 8.26 -22.08
CA TYR A 121 -15.43 9.24 -21.01
C TYR A 121 -13.94 9.61 -20.86
N GLY A 122 -13.18 9.58 -21.95
CA GLY A 122 -11.75 9.89 -21.94
C GLY A 122 -10.87 8.82 -21.30
N ARG A 123 -11.42 7.65 -20.94
CA ARG A 123 -10.66 6.49 -20.46
C ARG A 123 -10.59 5.44 -21.57
N PRO A 124 -9.40 4.93 -21.91
CA PRO A 124 -9.30 3.81 -22.84
C PRO A 124 -10.16 2.65 -22.34
N MET A 125 -10.95 2.06 -23.23
CA MET A 125 -11.59 0.78 -22.93
C MET A 125 -10.50 -0.25 -22.65
N ALA A 126 -10.67 -1.04 -21.59
CA ALA A 126 -9.77 -2.16 -21.36
C ALA A 126 -9.90 -3.12 -22.55
N MET A 127 -8.76 -3.49 -23.13
CA MET A 127 -8.68 -4.44 -24.22
C MET A 127 -8.12 -5.74 -23.68
N THR A 128 -8.52 -6.85 -24.27
CA THR A 128 -7.89 -8.14 -23.99
C THR A 128 -6.43 -8.10 -24.42
N ALA A 129 -5.56 -8.77 -23.68
CA ALA A 129 -4.16 -8.97 -24.06
C ALA A 129 -3.80 -10.45 -23.96
N LYS A 130 -2.70 -10.85 -24.62
CA LYS A 130 -2.20 -12.22 -24.57
C LYS A 130 -1.92 -12.61 -23.13
N ASP A 131 -2.51 -13.73 -22.72
CA ASP A 131 -2.35 -14.28 -21.38
C ASP A 131 -0.95 -14.91 -21.17
N LEU A 132 -0.50 -14.92 -19.91
CA LEU A 132 0.81 -15.46 -19.49
C LEU A 132 0.74 -16.88 -18.91
N ARG A 133 -0.45 -17.43 -18.60
CA ARG A 133 -0.62 -18.68 -17.83
C ARG A 133 -1.37 -19.78 -18.59
N ASP A 134 -2.67 -19.58 -18.84
CA ASP A 134 -3.64 -20.60 -19.23
C ASP A 134 -4.31 -20.36 -20.60
N GLY A 135 -4.00 -19.23 -21.25
CA GLY A 135 -4.53 -18.83 -22.55
C GLY A 135 -5.86 -18.07 -22.49
N LEU A 136 -6.37 -17.71 -21.29
CA LEU A 136 -7.59 -16.90 -21.16
C LEU A 136 -7.27 -15.41 -21.27
N GLU A 137 -7.51 -14.82 -22.44
CA GLU A 137 -7.28 -13.39 -22.68
C GLU A 137 -8.29 -12.53 -21.88
N LEU A 138 -7.85 -12.01 -20.73
CA LEU A 138 -8.61 -11.07 -19.90
C LEU A 138 -8.29 -9.61 -20.24
N ASP A 139 -9.21 -8.73 -19.89
CA ASP A 139 -9.05 -7.29 -19.98
C ASP A 139 -7.81 -6.83 -19.20
N ALA A 140 -6.90 -6.12 -19.88
CA ALA A 140 -5.75 -5.51 -19.25
C ALA A 140 -6.11 -4.15 -18.64
N TYR A 141 -5.79 -3.98 -17.35
CA TYR A 141 -6.02 -2.74 -16.61
C TYR A 141 -4.69 -2.18 -16.08
N THR A 142 -4.29 -1.01 -16.56
CA THR A 142 -3.10 -0.31 -16.09
C THR A 142 -3.48 0.81 -15.11
N ALA A 143 -2.87 0.80 -13.93
CA ALA A 143 -3.05 1.87 -12.95
C ALA A 143 -1.80 2.07 -12.09
N ARG A 144 -1.71 3.27 -11.50
CA ARG A 144 -0.68 3.63 -10.52
C ARG A 144 -1.18 3.36 -9.11
N PHE A 145 -0.35 2.69 -8.32
CA PHE A 145 -0.60 2.37 -6.92
C PHE A 145 0.46 3.01 -6.03
N GLY A 146 0.06 3.44 -4.83
CA GLY A 146 0.92 4.19 -3.90
C GLY A 146 0.64 5.70 -3.89
N PRO A 147 1.41 6.52 -3.14
CA PRO A 147 2.48 6.11 -2.22
C PRO A 147 1.98 5.68 -0.83
N PHE A 148 0.67 5.73 -0.57
CA PHE A 148 0.07 5.44 0.76
C PHE A 148 -0.92 4.28 0.73
N ALA A 149 -0.79 3.38 -0.24
CA ALA A 149 -1.58 2.15 -0.27
C ALA A 149 -1.11 1.23 0.89
N PRO A 150 -2.00 0.71 1.75
CA PRO A 150 -1.61 0.09 3.02
C PRO A 150 -0.88 -1.24 2.85
N MET A 151 -1.03 -1.89 1.70
CA MET A 151 -0.33 -3.11 1.31
C MET A 151 1.04 -2.83 0.68
N LEU A 152 1.34 -1.60 0.28
CA LEU A 152 2.64 -1.22 -0.24
C LEU A 152 3.51 -0.61 0.87
N PRO A 153 4.83 -0.81 0.82
CA PRO A 153 5.77 -0.05 1.63
C PRO A 153 5.56 1.47 1.46
N PRO A 154 5.55 2.26 2.55
CA PRO A 154 5.28 3.69 2.45
C PRO A 154 6.21 4.41 1.46
N GLY A 155 5.63 5.21 0.58
CA GLY A 155 6.37 5.98 -0.42
C GLY A 155 6.62 5.25 -1.74
N LEU A 156 6.41 3.92 -1.80
CA LEU A 156 6.55 3.15 -3.03
C LEU A 156 5.42 3.52 -3.98
N GLU A 157 5.76 3.89 -5.21
CA GLU A 157 4.81 4.08 -6.30
C GLU A 157 5.18 3.17 -7.46
N VAL A 158 4.19 2.45 -7.98
CA VAL A 158 4.33 1.50 -9.08
C VAL A 158 3.19 1.69 -10.06
N GLU A 159 3.50 1.64 -11.35
CA GLU A 159 2.51 1.48 -12.42
C GLU A 159 2.42 0.00 -12.75
N ILE A 160 1.23 -0.58 -12.59
CA ILE A 160 1.01 -2.02 -12.74
C ILE A 160 -0.06 -2.22 -13.81
N THR A 161 0.18 -3.18 -14.70
CA THR A 161 -0.83 -3.73 -15.59
C THR A 161 -1.30 -5.09 -15.06
N LEU A 162 -2.59 -5.18 -14.78
CA LEU A 162 -3.24 -6.38 -14.29
C LEU A 162 -4.05 -7.04 -15.41
N GLN A 163 -4.03 -8.37 -15.47
CA GLN A 163 -5.01 -9.19 -16.17
C GLN A 163 -5.71 -10.08 -15.15
N GLY A 164 -6.96 -9.74 -14.82
CA GLY A 164 -7.57 -10.26 -13.60
C GLY A 164 -6.78 -9.80 -12.36
N ASP A 165 -6.22 -10.74 -11.61
CA ASP A 165 -5.35 -10.50 -10.47
C ASP A 165 -3.85 -10.61 -10.80
N VAL A 166 -3.48 -11.09 -11.98
CA VAL A 166 -2.09 -11.32 -12.37
C VAL A 166 -1.41 -10.03 -12.80
N ILE A 167 -0.21 -9.79 -12.26
CA ILE A 167 0.68 -8.72 -12.72
C ILE A 167 1.36 -9.15 -14.01
N THR A 168 1.02 -8.48 -15.12
CA THR A 168 1.63 -8.75 -16.44
C THR A 168 2.73 -7.77 -16.80
N LYS A 169 2.70 -6.59 -16.17
CA LYS A 169 3.76 -5.59 -16.28
C LYS A 169 3.79 -4.77 -15.00
N LEU A 170 5.00 -4.47 -14.54
CA LEU A 170 5.25 -3.57 -13.43
C LEU A 170 6.33 -2.57 -13.82
N THR A 171 6.16 -1.31 -13.44
CA THR A 171 7.15 -0.25 -13.63
C THR A 171 7.26 0.58 -12.35
N PRO A 172 8.40 0.55 -11.65
CA PRO A 172 8.64 1.42 -10.51
C PRO A 172 8.55 2.88 -10.95
N CYS A 173 7.72 3.67 -10.26
CA CYS A 173 7.56 5.10 -10.51
C CYS A 173 8.33 5.92 -9.47
N ALA A 174 8.39 5.44 -8.22
CA ALA A 174 9.18 6.06 -7.17
C ALA A 174 9.53 5.06 -6.06
N PRO A 175 10.72 5.15 -5.45
CA PRO A 175 11.15 4.23 -4.41
C PRO A 175 10.39 4.46 -3.09
N PRO A 176 10.35 3.46 -2.19
CA PRO A 176 9.88 3.65 -0.82
C PRO A 176 10.57 4.82 -0.12
N PHE A 177 9.87 5.45 0.83
CA PHE A 177 10.50 6.41 1.73
C PHE A 177 11.50 5.68 2.63
N ASP A 178 12.53 6.40 3.08
CA ASP A 178 13.37 5.92 4.17
C ASP A 178 12.52 5.82 5.44
N GLN A 179 12.54 4.67 6.11
CA GLN A 179 11.76 4.40 7.32
C GLN A 179 12.64 4.23 8.57
N GLY A 180 13.96 4.40 8.44
CA GLY A 180 14.91 4.18 9.51
C GLY A 180 15.05 2.72 9.93
N LEU A 181 16.02 2.47 10.81
CA LEU A 181 16.40 1.12 11.24
C LEU A 181 15.31 0.44 12.10
N ASP A 182 14.57 1.21 12.90
CA ASP A 182 13.51 0.68 13.77
C ASP A 182 12.42 -0.06 12.98
N ALA A 183 12.11 0.42 11.77
CA ALA A 183 11.13 -0.19 10.88
C ALA A 183 11.66 -1.48 10.20
N SER A 184 12.98 -1.68 10.18
CA SER A 184 13.66 -2.84 9.59
C SER A 184 13.99 -3.93 10.61
N THR A 185 13.70 -3.70 11.91
CA THR A 185 13.93 -4.72 12.93
C THR A 185 13.16 -6.02 12.63
N PRO A 186 13.71 -7.21 12.96
CA PRO A 186 13.04 -8.48 12.70
C PRO A 186 11.59 -8.55 13.22
N SER A 187 11.33 -8.02 14.41
CA SER A 187 9.99 -7.99 15.00
C SER A 187 9.03 -7.05 14.26
N ALA A 188 9.49 -5.90 13.77
CA ALA A 188 8.68 -4.99 12.97
C ALA A 188 8.33 -5.61 11.61
N CYS A 189 9.31 -6.19 10.91
CA CYS A 189 9.13 -6.87 9.63
C CYS A 189 8.16 -8.05 9.74
N ALA A 190 8.38 -8.94 10.71
CA ALA A 190 7.47 -10.08 10.96
C ALA A 190 6.06 -9.61 11.29
N ALA A 191 5.89 -8.61 12.17
CA ALA A 191 4.57 -8.11 12.53
C ALA A 191 3.81 -7.53 11.33
N ARG A 192 4.49 -6.79 10.44
CA ARG A 192 3.89 -6.24 9.22
C ARG A 192 3.42 -7.34 8.27
N LEU A 193 4.25 -8.35 8.02
CA LEU A 193 3.87 -9.46 7.13
C LEU A 193 2.73 -10.30 7.72
N LEU A 194 2.75 -10.55 9.03
CA LEU A 194 1.63 -11.20 9.73
C LEU A 194 0.33 -10.39 9.64
N HIS A 195 0.41 -9.06 9.68
CA HIS A 195 -0.76 -8.20 9.50
C HIS A 195 -1.37 -8.37 8.09
N LEU A 196 -0.54 -8.42 7.05
CA LEU A 196 -0.98 -8.64 5.67
C LEU A 196 -1.55 -10.04 5.43
N LEU A 197 -1.03 -11.04 6.12
CA LEU A 197 -1.59 -12.40 6.14
C LEU A 197 -2.95 -12.51 6.87
N GLY A 198 -3.50 -11.39 7.35
CA GLY A 198 -4.77 -11.39 8.10
C GLY A 198 -4.62 -11.91 9.54
N LEU A 199 -3.42 -11.84 10.12
CA LEU A 199 -3.11 -12.29 11.49
C LEU A 199 -2.78 -11.12 12.44
N PRO A 200 -3.68 -10.14 12.63
CA PRO A 200 -3.40 -8.92 13.40
C PRO A 200 -3.09 -9.19 14.88
N LEU A 201 -3.62 -10.28 15.45
CA LEU A 201 -3.31 -10.67 16.82
C LEU A 201 -1.87 -11.17 16.97
N ASP A 202 -1.39 -11.96 16.00
CA ASP A 202 -0.01 -12.44 16.01
C ASP A 202 0.96 -11.29 15.73
N ALA A 203 0.61 -10.39 14.79
CA ALA A 203 1.36 -9.17 14.54
C ALA A 203 1.54 -8.33 15.82
N ARG A 204 0.45 -8.11 16.58
CA ARG A 204 0.49 -7.39 17.87
C ARG A 204 1.37 -8.11 18.89
N ARG A 205 1.25 -9.44 19.00
CA ARG A 205 2.06 -10.24 19.93
C ARG A 205 3.54 -10.06 19.64
N VAL A 206 3.96 -10.28 18.40
CA VAL A 206 5.35 -10.14 17.95
C VAL A 206 5.87 -8.73 18.24
N ARG A 207 5.09 -7.69 17.93
CA ARG A 207 5.47 -6.30 18.21
C ARG A 207 5.70 -6.04 19.71
N THR A 208 4.89 -6.65 20.56
CA THR A 208 5.02 -6.56 22.03
C THR A 208 6.02 -7.56 22.65
N GLY A 209 6.89 -8.18 21.85
CA GLY A 209 7.92 -9.12 22.32
C GLY A 209 7.40 -10.52 22.66
N LYS A 210 6.17 -10.86 22.27
CA LYS A 210 5.55 -12.18 22.51
C LYS A 210 5.62 -13.05 21.26
N ARG A 211 5.72 -14.36 21.44
CA ARG A 211 5.65 -15.33 20.32
C ARG A 211 4.24 -15.38 19.70
N PRO A 212 4.11 -15.62 18.38
CA PRO A 212 2.82 -15.86 17.73
C PRO A 212 2.14 -17.12 18.31
N MET A 213 0.81 -17.21 18.19
CA MET A 213 0.03 -18.30 18.81
C MET A 213 0.15 -19.65 18.08
N GLY A 214 0.59 -19.68 16.82
CA GLY A 214 0.81 -20.95 16.12
C GLY A 214 1.53 -20.80 14.78
N LEU A 215 2.68 -21.45 14.63
CA LEU A 215 3.51 -21.42 13.42
C LEU A 215 2.89 -22.16 12.22
N ALA A 216 1.89 -23.03 12.44
CA ALA A 216 1.15 -23.68 11.36
C ALA A 216 0.48 -22.68 10.41
N ARG A 217 0.22 -21.45 10.88
CA ARG A 217 -0.36 -20.36 10.08
C ARG A 217 0.58 -19.84 8.99
N LEU A 218 1.88 -20.11 9.10
CA LEU A 218 2.87 -19.77 8.08
C LEU A 218 2.69 -20.57 6.78
N ARG A 219 1.88 -21.64 6.80
CA ARG A 219 1.50 -22.39 5.59
C ARG A 219 0.69 -21.56 4.59
N ALA A 220 0.15 -20.40 5.00
CA ALA A 220 -0.50 -19.45 4.11
C ALA A 220 0.45 -18.81 3.08
N LEU A 221 1.76 -18.80 3.35
CA LEU A 221 2.78 -18.43 2.36
C LEU A 221 3.20 -19.69 1.62
N PRO A 222 2.89 -19.90 0.33
CA PRO A 222 3.33 -21.09 -0.40
C PRO A 222 4.86 -21.17 -0.48
N PRO A 223 5.42 -22.40 -0.55
CA PRO A 223 6.87 -22.56 -0.75
C PRO A 223 7.28 -21.98 -2.11
N GLY A 224 8.46 -21.36 -2.16
CA GLY A 224 9.00 -20.73 -3.38
C GLY A 224 8.43 -19.33 -3.70
N LEU A 225 7.47 -18.83 -2.92
CA LEU A 225 6.91 -17.51 -3.16
C LEU A 225 7.94 -16.40 -2.93
N GLY A 226 8.28 -15.66 -3.99
CA GLY A 226 9.30 -14.61 -3.94
C GLY A 226 10.68 -15.15 -3.58
N GLU A 227 11.00 -16.34 -4.06
CA GLU A 227 12.33 -16.93 -3.94
C GLU A 227 13.35 -16.13 -4.77
N VAL A 228 14.42 -15.66 -4.12
CA VAL A 228 15.50 -14.89 -4.77
C VAL A 228 16.85 -15.60 -4.69
N ALA A 229 16.95 -16.62 -3.84
CA ALA A 229 18.07 -17.55 -3.72
C ALA A 229 17.54 -18.88 -3.16
N PRO A 230 18.26 -20.01 -3.32
CA PRO A 230 17.84 -21.29 -2.76
C PRO A 230 17.47 -21.19 -1.29
N ASP A 231 16.27 -21.69 -0.94
CA ASP A 231 15.71 -21.66 0.42
C ASP A 231 15.48 -20.24 1.00
N ASN A 232 15.44 -19.21 0.13
CA ASN A 232 15.18 -17.81 0.50
C ASN A 232 13.88 -17.31 -0.16
N ASP A 233 12.77 -17.90 0.28
CA ASP A 233 11.42 -17.46 -0.06
C ASP A 233 10.79 -16.59 1.06
N ALA A 234 9.60 -16.04 0.81
CA ALA A 234 8.90 -15.19 1.76
C ALA A 234 8.62 -15.89 3.12
N ARG A 235 8.43 -17.22 3.11
CA ARG A 235 8.18 -18.02 4.31
C ARG A 235 9.47 -18.19 5.12
N ALA A 236 10.61 -18.43 4.46
CA ALA A 236 11.93 -18.53 5.07
C ALA A 236 12.33 -17.22 5.73
N ARG A 237 12.13 -16.08 5.05
CA ARG A 237 12.37 -14.73 5.61
C ARG A 237 11.51 -14.46 6.84
N LEU A 238 10.19 -14.73 6.79
CA LEU A 238 9.32 -14.60 7.96
C LEU A 238 9.77 -15.49 9.13
N THR A 239 10.19 -16.72 8.84
CA THR A 239 10.68 -17.64 9.87
C THR A 239 11.98 -17.14 10.52
N ALA A 240 12.90 -16.59 9.73
CA ALA A 240 14.12 -15.97 10.22
C ALA A 240 13.82 -14.76 11.13
N TRP A 241 12.90 -13.89 10.73
CA TRP A 241 12.50 -12.74 11.54
C TRP A 241 11.83 -13.13 12.87
N LEU A 242 10.98 -14.16 12.86
CA LEU A 242 10.37 -14.70 14.08
C LEU A 242 11.39 -15.31 15.04
N ALA A 243 12.55 -15.73 14.52
CA ALA A 243 13.70 -16.17 15.31
C ALA A 243 14.63 -15.01 15.72
N GLY A 244 14.31 -13.76 15.35
CA GLY A 244 15.12 -12.58 15.67
C GLY A 244 16.35 -12.40 14.78
N ARG A 245 16.43 -13.10 13.65
CA ARG A 245 17.54 -12.96 12.71
C ARG A 245 17.28 -11.80 11.75
N GLU A 246 18.33 -11.05 11.47
CA GLU A 246 18.33 -10.03 10.42
C GLU A 246 18.35 -10.68 9.04
N ASP A 247 17.96 -9.91 8.03
CA ASP A 247 17.87 -10.36 6.66
C ASP A 247 18.51 -9.33 5.73
N GLU A 248 19.60 -9.73 5.09
CA GLU A 248 20.39 -8.92 4.15
C GLU A 248 20.20 -9.38 2.70
N THR A 249 19.07 -10.03 2.42
CA THR A 249 18.77 -10.56 1.09
C THR A 249 18.83 -9.48 0.01
N HIS A 250 19.65 -9.74 -1.02
CA HIS A 250 19.68 -8.92 -2.23
C HIS A 250 18.38 -9.11 -3.01
N ILE A 251 17.83 -8.01 -3.50
CA ILE A 251 16.53 -7.99 -4.17
C ILE A 251 16.79 -7.72 -5.67
N PRO A 252 16.35 -8.63 -6.56
CA PRO A 252 16.42 -8.37 -7.99
C PRO A 252 15.46 -7.22 -8.38
N PRO A 253 15.56 -6.68 -9.61
CA PRO A 253 14.63 -5.67 -10.10
C PRO A 253 13.17 -6.05 -9.86
N LEU A 254 12.34 -5.10 -9.42
CA LEU A 254 10.95 -5.40 -9.06
C LEU A 254 10.12 -6.01 -10.21
N PRO A 255 10.31 -5.61 -11.48
CA PRO A 255 9.62 -6.25 -12.60
C PRO A 255 9.92 -7.75 -12.71
N ASP A 256 11.18 -8.15 -12.49
CA ASP A 256 11.61 -9.55 -12.57
C ASP A 256 11.04 -10.39 -11.43
N LEU A 257 10.87 -9.76 -10.26
CA LEU A 257 10.38 -10.43 -9.06
C LEU A 257 8.86 -10.61 -9.04
N LEU A 258 8.11 -9.66 -9.60
CA LEU A 258 6.67 -9.54 -9.39
C LEU A 258 5.81 -9.86 -10.62
N THR A 259 6.39 -9.85 -11.82
CA THR A 259 5.64 -10.21 -13.03
C THR A 259 5.29 -11.70 -13.01
N GLY A 260 4.03 -12.03 -13.31
CA GLY A 260 3.48 -13.38 -13.25
C GLY A 260 2.86 -13.74 -11.90
N LEU A 261 3.09 -12.96 -10.85
CA LEU A 261 2.45 -13.16 -9.55
C LEU A 261 1.02 -12.58 -9.53
N GLU A 262 0.15 -13.18 -8.72
CA GLU A 262 -1.12 -12.57 -8.38
C GLU A 262 -0.91 -11.35 -7.47
N TRP A 263 -1.85 -10.40 -7.51
CA TRP A 263 -1.77 -9.15 -6.75
C TRP A 263 -1.43 -9.39 -5.27
N HIS A 264 -2.13 -10.32 -4.62
CA HIS A 264 -1.92 -10.58 -3.20
C HIS A 264 -0.56 -11.22 -2.92
N GLU A 265 -0.06 -12.06 -3.82
CA GLU A 265 1.26 -12.69 -3.73
C GLU A 265 2.36 -11.64 -3.84
N ALA A 266 2.25 -10.75 -4.82
CA ALA A 266 3.18 -9.64 -5.00
C ALA A 266 3.25 -8.73 -3.77
N MET A 267 2.11 -8.44 -3.13
CA MET A 267 2.09 -7.64 -1.89
C MET A 267 2.81 -8.36 -0.74
N LEU A 268 2.66 -9.69 -0.63
CA LEU A 268 3.36 -10.49 0.37
C LEU A 268 4.87 -10.54 0.10
N VAL A 269 5.27 -10.71 -1.16
CA VAL A 269 6.68 -10.70 -1.59
C VAL A 269 7.33 -9.36 -1.27
N LEU A 270 6.72 -8.24 -1.67
CA LEU A 270 7.23 -6.89 -1.36
C LEU A 270 7.42 -6.66 0.15
N ASN A 271 6.48 -7.12 0.98
CA ASN A 271 6.56 -6.96 2.43
C ASN A 271 7.37 -8.06 3.15
N SER A 272 7.87 -9.04 2.40
CA SER A 272 8.81 -10.05 2.89
C SER A 272 10.28 -9.58 2.83
N PHE A 273 10.53 -8.34 2.37
CA PHE A 273 11.83 -7.68 2.50
C PHE A 273 11.79 -6.55 3.55
N THR A 274 12.96 -6.19 4.08
CA THR A 274 13.07 -5.02 4.95
C THR A 274 12.80 -3.74 4.15
N PRO A 275 12.21 -2.69 4.78
CA PRO A 275 12.00 -1.40 4.10
C PRO A 275 13.30 -0.83 3.51
N ASP A 276 14.42 -0.98 4.22
CA ASP A 276 15.73 -0.49 3.79
C ASP A 276 16.25 -1.23 2.55
N ALA A 277 16.24 -2.57 2.56
CA ALA A 277 16.69 -3.37 1.42
C ALA A 277 15.86 -3.07 0.16
N LEU A 278 14.53 -2.98 0.31
CA LEU A 278 13.65 -2.66 -0.81
C LEU A 278 13.89 -1.26 -1.38
N ARG A 279 14.13 -0.29 -0.49
CA ARG A 279 14.47 1.08 -0.91
C ARG A 279 15.78 1.11 -1.67
N ARG A 280 16.82 0.42 -1.19
CA ARG A 280 18.12 0.33 -1.87
C ARG A 280 17.98 -0.26 -3.27
N ALA A 281 17.30 -1.39 -3.39
CA ALA A 281 17.07 -2.03 -4.69
C ALA A 281 16.35 -1.12 -5.71
N CYS A 282 15.32 -0.39 -5.26
CA CYS A 282 14.61 0.56 -6.14
C CYS A 282 15.46 1.77 -6.56
N LEU A 283 16.43 2.17 -5.75
CA LEU A 283 17.34 3.27 -6.08
C LEU A 283 18.43 2.82 -7.05
N GLU A 284 19.00 1.63 -6.83
CA GLU A 284 19.98 1.02 -7.73
C GLU A 284 19.39 0.81 -9.14
N GLU A 285 18.13 0.40 -9.24
CA GLU A 285 17.41 0.26 -10.52
C GLU A 285 17.18 1.61 -11.22
N ALA A 286 17.00 2.70 -10.48
CA ALA A 286 16.81 4.03 -11.07
C ALA A 286 18.12 4.66 -11.60
N GLU A 287 19.27 4.16 -11.15
CA GLU A 287 20.60 4.62 -11.57
C GLU A 287 21.19 3.78 -12.72
N ALA A 288 20.59 2.62 -13.03
CA ALA A 288 21.00 1.68 -14.08
C ALA A 288 20.36 1.99 -15.45
#